data_AF-A0A5C6C8E9-F1
#
_entry.id   AF-A0A5C6C8E9-F1
#
_cell.length_a   1.000
_cell.length_b   1.000
_cell.length_c   1.000
_cell.angle_alpha   90.00
_cell.angle_beta   90.00
_cell.angle_gamma   90.00
#
_symmetry.space_group_name_H-M   'P 1'
#
loop_
_entity.id
_entity.type
_entity.pdbx_description
1 polymer ?
#
loop_
_entity_poly.entity_id
_entity_poly.type
_entity_poly.pdbx_seq_one_letter_code
_entity_poly.pdbx_strand_id
1 'polypeptide(L)' 'MQHEGNPKVRATIYLPLDVLNEARDAAVHLAGYPARLTLTQLAENALRAELRRLKALYNEGQDFPRRDEELRGGRPIAA' A
#
# COMPACT_ATOMS: atom_id res chain seq x y z
N MET A 1 -11.80 -25.74 -4.72
CA MET A 1 -11.63 -24.61 -5.65
C MET A 1 -10.45 -23.82 -5.13
N GLN A 2 -9.34 -23.82 -5.88
CA GLN A 2 -8.07 -23.28 -5.42
C GLN A 2 -8.20 -21.75 -5.30
N HIS A 3 -7.91 -21.16 -4.15
CA HIS A 3 -7.72 -19.71 -4.06
C HIS A 3 -6.45 -19.40 -4.86
N GLU A 4 -6.61 -18.92 -6.09
CA GLU A 4 -5.54 -18.25 -6.83
C GLU A 4 -5.05 -17.10 -5.94
N GLY A 5 -3.97 -17.36 -5.20
CA GLY A 5 -3.47 -16.47 -4.17
C GLY A 5 -3.12 -15.14 -4.81
N ASN A 6 -3.72 -14.05 -4.32
CA ASN A 6 -3.42 -12.69 -4.74
C ASN A 6 -1.88 -12.50 -4.75
N PRO A 7 -1.25 -12.49 -5.93
CA PRO A 7 0.20 -12.59 -6.01
C PRO A 7 0.81 -11.31 -5.44
N LYS A 8 1.72 -11.45 -4.48
CA LYS A 8 2.47 -10.30 -3.98
C LYS A 8 3.44 -9.83 -5.05
N VAL A 9 3.27 -8.59 -5.50
CA VAL A 9 4.18 -7.93 -6.44
C VAL A 9 5.12 -6.97 -5.70
N ARG A 10 6.35 -6.82 -6.19
CA ARG A 10 7.30 -5.83 -5.67
C ARG A 10 7.02 -4.47 -6.31
N ALA A 11 6.78 -3.47 -5.48
CA ALA A 11 6.70 -2.06 -5.89
C ALA A 11 7.81 -1.26 -5.21
N THR A 12 8.36 -0.28 -5.94
CA THR A 12 9.35 0.68 -5.41
C THR A 12 8.72 2.07 -5.45
N ILE A 13 8.69 2.74 -4.31
CA ILE A 13 8.16 4.10 -4.16
C ILE A 13 9.17 4.97 -3.42
N TYR A 14 9.14 6.28 -3.68
CA TYR A 14 9.89 7.26 -2.91
C TYR A 14 9.07 7.70 -1.70
N LEU A 15 9.71 7.75 -0.53
CA LEU A 15 9.11 8.21 0.72
C LEU A 15 10.09 9.16 1.43
N PRO A 16 9.59 10.16 2.17
CA PRO A 16 10.40 10.88 3.14
C PRO A 16 11.09 9.91 4.12
N LEU A 17 12.36 10.20 4.45
CA LEU A 17 13.20 9.32 5.27
C LEU A 17 12.64 9.15 6.68
N ASP A 18 12.14 10.24 7.26
CA ASP A 18 11.49 10.29 8.57
C ASP A 18 10.28 9.35 8.64
N VAL A 19 9.38 9.42 7.64
CA VAL A 19 8.21 8.52 7.55
C VAL A 19 8.63 7.05 7.47
N LEU A 20 9.67 6.74 6.67
CA LEU A 20 10.15 5.37 6.55
C LEU A 20 10.79 4.86 7.85
N ASN A 21 11.50 5.72 8.58
CA ASN A 21 12.10 5.34 9.86
C ASN A 21 11.03 5.11 10.92
N GLU A 22 10.04 6.00 11.05
CA GLU A 22 8.93 5.81 11.97
C GLU A 22 8.14 4.52 11.67
N ALA A 23 7.89 4.24 10.39
CA ALA A 23 7.25 3.00 9.97
C ALA A 23 8.05 1.74 10.36
N ARG A 24 9.39 1.80 10.29
CA ARG A 24 10.27 0.71 10.73
C ARG A 24 10.23 0.54 12.24
N ASP A 25 10.30 1.63 12.99
CA ASP A 25 10.24 1.61 14.45
C ASP A 25 8.92 0.98 14.93
N ALA A 26 7.80 1.39 14.34
CA ALA A 26 6.49 0.81 14.63
C ALA A 26 6.43 -0.68 14.30
N ALA A 27 6.96 -1.10 13.15
CA ALA A 27 6.98 -2.51 12.77
C ALA A 27 7.83 -3.36 13.74
N VAL A 28 8.99 -2.86 14.17
CA VAL A 28 9.85 -3.53 15.15
C VAL A 28 9.16 -3.60 16.51
N HIS A 29 8.61 -2.50 16.99
CA HIS A 29 7.93 -2.43 18.28
C HIS A 29 6.72 -3.37 18.35
N LEU A 30 6.00 -3.55 17.23
CA LEU A 30 4.79 -4.36 17.14
C LEU A 30 5.02 -5.74 16.49
N ALA A 31 6.28 -6.17 16.33
CA ALA A 31 6.60 -7.47 15.72
C ALA A 31 6.16 -8.67 16.58
N GLY A 32 5.97 -8.46 17.88
CA GLY A 32 5.56 -9.49 18.84
C GLY A 32 4.06 -9.78 18.86
N TYR A 33 3.65 -10.79 19.63
CA TYR A 33 2.24 -11.04 19.92
C TYR A 33 1.65 -9.86 20.73
N PRO A 34 0.40 -9.43 20.46
CA PRO A 34 -0.58 -10.02 19.54
C PRO A 34 -0.51 -9.50 18.10
N ALA A 35 0.16 -8.38 17.85
CA ALA A 35 0.08 -7.68 16.57
C ALA A 35 0.80 -8.41 15.43
N ARG A 36 1.98 -9.00 15.70
CA ARG A 36 2.84 -9.67 14.70
C ARG A 36 3.02 -8.83 13.43
N LEU A 37 3.20 -7.52 13.61
CA LEU A 37 3.20 -6.55 12.53
C LEU A 37 4.50 -6.63 11.74
N THR A 38 4.39 -6.52 10.42
CA THR A 38 5.52 -6.37 9.51
C THR A 38 5.38 -5.08 8.71
N LEU A 39 6.49 -4.57 8.18
CA LEU A 39 6.48 -3.38 7.33
C LEU A 39 5.59 -3.59 6.08
N THR A 40 5.55 -4.81 5.54
CA THR A 40 4.65 -5.16 4.42
C THR A 40 3.18 -5.04 4.82
N GLN A 41 2.78 -5.55 5.98
CA GLN A 41 1.40 -5.43 6.46
C GLN A 41 1.04 -3.97 6.76
N LEU A 42 1.96 -3.22 7.37
CA LEU A 42 1.77 -1.78 7.61
C LEU A 42 1.51 -1.05 6.28
N ALA A 43 2.36 -1.26 5.28
CA ALA A 43 2.22 -0.64 3.97
C ALA A 43 0.92 -1.04 3.27
N GLU A 44 0.56 -2.33 3.29
CA GLU A 44 -0.70 -2.81 2.72
C GLU A 44 -1.91 -2.18 3.41
N ASN A 45 -1.92 -2.15 4.74
CA ASN A 45 -3.01 -1.57 5.53
C ASN A 45 -3.15 -0.06 5.29
N ALA A 46 -2.03 0.67 5.23
CA ALA A 46 -2.01 2.09 4.95
C ALA A 46 -2.56 2.39 3.54
N LEU A 47 -2.11 1.66 2.53
CA LEU A 47 -2.61 1.80 1.16
C LEU A 47 -4.10 1.48 1.06
N ARG A 48 -4.58 0.41 1.70
CA ARG A 48 -6.01 0.06 1.72
C ARG A 48 -6.84 1.09 2.45
N ALA A 49 -6.36 1.62 3.58
CA ALA A 49 -7.06 2.65 4.33
C ALA A 49 -7.19 3.94 3.51
N GLU A 50 -6.10 4.35 2.87
CA GLU A 50 -6.10 5.55 2.04
C GLU A 50 -6.98 5.39 0.80
N LEU A 51 -6.93 4.24 0.12
CA LEU A 51 -7.84 3.96 -1.00
C LEU A 51 -9.31 4.00 -0.57
N ARG A 52 -9.66 3.48 0.62
CA ARG A 52 -11.03 3.61 1.15
C ARG A 52 -11.41 5.07 1.37
N ARG A 53 -10.51 5.87 1.94
CA ARG A 53 -10.72 7.32 2.14
C ARG A 53 -10.95 8.03 0.81
N LEU A 54 -10.12 7.74 -0.19
CA LEU A 54 -10.23 8.36 -1.52
C LEU A 54 -11.50 7.96 -2.25
N LYS A 55 -11.94 6.70 -2.17
CA LYS A 55 -13.23 6.26 -2.73
C LYS A 55 -14.39 7.03 -2.10
N ALA A 56 -14.40 7.16 -0.78
CA ALA A 56 -15.45 7.90 -0.08
C ALA A 56 -15.48 9.38 -0.46
N LEU A 57 -14.32 10.01 -0.64
CA LEU A 57 -14.22 11.44 -0.94
C LEU A 57 -14.46 11.79 -2.40
N TYR A 58 -14.03 10.93 -3.33
CA TYR A 58 -13.93 11.28 -4.75
C TYR A 58 -14.70 10.34 -5.67
N ASN A 59 -15.32 9.28 -5.16
CA ASN A 59 -15.99 8.28 -5.98
C ASN A 59 -17.20 7.66 -5.28
N GLU A 60 -17.90 8.40 -4.42
CA GLU A 60 -19.14 7.97 -3.75
C GLU A 60 -19.02 6.61 -3.02
N GLY A 61 -17.82 6.31 -2.52
CA GLY A 61 -17.51 5.03 -1.89
C GLY A 61 -17.35 3.85 -2.86
N GLN A 62 -17.55 4.05 -4.15
CA GLN A 62 -17.40 3.03 -5.19
C GLN A 62 -15.95 2.79 -5.57
N ASP A 63 -15.68 1.70 -6.28
CA ASP A 63 -14.35 1.38 -6.83
C ASP A 63 -13.97 2.33 -7.96
N PHE A 64 -12.69 2.73 -8.01
CA PHE A 64 -12.15 3.51 -9.12
C PHE A 64 -12.20 2.68 -10.42
N PRO A 65 -12.44 3.32 -11.59
CA PRO A 65 -12.45 2.62 -12.87
C PRO A 65 -11.11 1.92 -13.11
N ARG A 66 -11.17 0.77 -13.80
CA ARG A 66 -9.97 0.04 -14.21
C ARG A 66 -9.20 0.90 -15.22
N ARG A 67 -7.86 0.89 -15.12
CA ARG A 67 -7.01 1.58 -16.09
C ARG A 67 -7.18 0.94 -17.47
N ASP A 68 -7.26 1.77 -18.50
CA ASP A 68 -7.40 1.33 -19.89
C ASP A 68 -6.13 0.65 -20.42
N GLU A 69 -4.97 0.97 -19.84
CA GLU A 69 -3.67 0.38 -20.20
C GLU A 69 -2.86 -0.02 -18.95
N GLU A 70 -2.04 -1.07 -19.10
CA GLU A 70 -1.03 -1.39 -18.08
C GLU A 70 0.01 -0.28 -17.99
N LEU A 71 0.28 0.19 -16.77
CA LEU A 71 1.35 1.15 -16.53
C LEU A 71 2.68 0.49 -16.92
N ARG A 72 3.26 0.90 -18.05
CA ARG A 72 4.64 0.53 -18.39
C ARG A 72 5.54 1.13 -17.33
N GLY A 73 6.22 0.27 -16.56
CA GLY A 73 7.14 0.71 -15.52
C GLY A 73 8.20 1.65 -16.09
N GLY A 74 8.09 2.93 -15.78
CA GLY A 74 9.01 3.99 -16.19
C GLY A 74 8.98 5.10 -15.15
N ARG A 75 10.16 5.68 -14.85
CA ARG A 75 10.37 6.70 -13.81
C ARG A 75 9.33 7.82 -13.94
N PRO A 76 8.62 8.21 -12.86
CA PRO A 76 7.88 9.47 -12.86
C PRO A 76 8.92 10.58 -13.00
N ILE A 77 9.06 11.13 -14.21
CA ILE A 77 9.76 12.38 -14.41
C ILE A 77 8.82 13.45 -13.85
N ALA A 78 9.35 14.25 -12.92
CA ALA A 78 8.69 15.35 -12.27
C ALA A 78 7.73 16.12 -13.19
N ALA A 79 6.51 16.33 -12.71
CA ALA A 79 5.62 17.39 -13.19
C ALA A 79 5.45 18.39 -12.05
#